data_AF-A0A930STC1-F1
#
_entry.id   AF-A0A930STC1-F1
#
_cell.length_a   1.000
_cell.length_b   1.000
_cell.length_c   1.000
_cell.angle_alpha   90.00
_cell.angle_beta   90.00
_cell.angle_gamma   90.00
#
_symmetry.space_group_name_H-M   'P 1'
#
loop_
_entity.id
_entity.type
_entity.pdbx_description
1 polymer ?
#
loop_
_entity_poly.entity_id
_entity_poly.type
_entity_poly.pdbx_seq_one_letter_code
_entity_poly.pdbx_strand_id
1 'polypeptide(L)'
;MSHLRYLALITLLGGLLGACGSRDIPSPTPSSSPSSVPVDQMSTVTLRPSIETQDALMAEVQRLEQAGTLSNVSIMESYPVQIALTGPADVVQRLQVMAAGSSNTGSSVSFESLSNRNSRRMSAGTEVVQSAEAWATLWSAHNGSSEEQPEVDFSRQSVLAVFAGEKPTGGYSIRITGIQQQGRSLVVSYSEASPGPDAMVTQVITAPAHLVRIDLSQQQGDFDTVSFQRQTN
;
A
#
# COMPACT_ATOMS: atom_id res chain seq x y z
N MET A 1 26.25 -17.87 39.20
CA MET A 1 27.40 -16.98 38.90
C MET A 1 26.88 -15.94 37.93
N SER A 2 26.95 -14.63 38.16
CA SER A 2 27.71 -13.89 39.19
C SER A 2 26.88 -12.72 39.78
N HIS A 3 27.35 -12.10 40.87
CA HIS A 3 26.63 -11.02 41.57
C HIS A 3 26.79 -9.65 40.90
N LEU A 4 25.77 -8.79 41.02
CA LEU A 4 25.80 -7.43 41.61
C LEU A 4 24.34 -6.91 41.64
N ARG A 5 23.68 -6.69 42.79
CA ARG A 5 23.85 -5.62 43.82
C ARG A 5 23.78 -4.20 43.24
N TYR A 6 22.71 -3.46 43.59
CA TYR A 6 22.82 -2.18 44.29
C TYR A 6 21.52 -1.83 45.05
N LEU A 7 21.63 -1.08 46.15
CA LEU A 7 20.51 -0.46 46.91
C LEU A 7 20.73 1.06 46.97
N ALA A 8 19.64 1.82 46.85
CA ALA A 8 19.47 3.19 47.37
C ALA A 8 17.95 3.42 47.53
N LEU A 9 17.35 3.31 48.72
CA LEU A 9 17.43 4.13 49.94
C LEU A 9 16.52 5.38 49.89
N ILE A 10 15.70 5.52 50.93
CA ILE A 10 14.62 6.51 51.08
C ILE A 10 15.14 7.82 51.69
N THR A 11 14.61 8.96 51.24
CA THR A 11 14.50 10.20 52.03
C THR A 11 13.15 10.89 51.79
N LEU A 12 12.61 11.54 52.84
CA LEU A 12 11.26 12.12 52.86
C LEU A 12 11.26 13.40 53.72
N LEU A 13 10.86 14.53 53.13
CA LEU A 13 10.67 15.87 53.76
C LEU A 13 9.97 16.79 52.73
N GLY A 14 9.16 17.83 53.05
CA GLY A 14 8.55 18.21 54.32
C GLY A 14 8.20 19.71 54.43
N GLY A 15 6.93 20.11 54.16
CA GLY A 15 6.39 21.47 54.39
C GLY A 15 6.68 22.52 53.27
N LEU A 16 6.09 23.74 53.26
CA LEU A 16 4.99 24.28 54.08
C LEU A 16 4.33 25.56 53.44
N LEU A 17 3.02 25.76 53.65
CA LEU A 17 2.18 27.00 53.64
C LEU A 17 2.45 28.25 52.73
N GLY A 18 1.34 28.79 52.18
CA GLY A 18 1.12 30.23 51.89
C GLY A 18 0.99 30.60 50.39
N ALA A 19 0.19 31.59 49.96
CA ALA A 19 -0.85 32.38 50.65
C ALA A 19 -1.83 32.99 49.61
N CYS A 20 -3.01 33.49 50.03
CA CYS A 20 -3.99 34.13 49.14
C CYS A 20 -3.81 35.66 49.06
N GLY A 21 -4.07 36.26 47.89
CA GLY A 21 -4.16 37.72 47.71
C GLY A 21 -4.57 38.13 46.28
N SER A 22 -5.55 39.03 46.15
CA SER A 22 -6.19 39.40 44.87
C SER A 22 -6.22 40.91 44.63
N ARG A 23 -6.12 41.36 43.36
CA ARG A 23 -6.62 42.68 42.88
C ARG A 23 -6.58 42.82 41.35
N ASP A 24 -7.34 43.79 40.86
CA ASP A 24 -8.05 43.80 39.56
C ASP A 24 -7.48 44.71 38.43
N ILE A 25 -7.80 44.34 37.16
CA ILE A 25 -8.25 45.20 36.02
C ILE A 25 -7.22 46.18 35.36
N PRO A 26 -7.32 46.58 34.05
CA PRO A 26 -8.23 46.23 32.94
C PRO A 26 -7.55 45.62 31.66
N SER A 27 -8.34 45.31 30.62
CA SER A 27 -7.89 45.02 29.24
C SER A 27 -7.95 46.27 28.31
N PRO A 28 -7.38 46.22 27.09
CA PRO A 28 -8.25 45.97 25.93
C PRO A 28 -7.68 45.02 24.84
N THR A 29 -8.59 44.50 24.01
CA THR A 29 -8.42 43.60 22.84
C THR A 29 -8.31 44.40 21.51
N PRO A 30 -8.17 43.81 20.29
CA PRO A 30 -8.11 42.38 19.91
C PRO A 30 -6.99 41.97 18.91
N SER A 31 -6.80 40.67 18.68
CA SER A 31 -6.48 40.13 17.34
C SER A 31 -6.87 38.65 17.16
N SER A 32 -7.48 38.35 16.01
CA SER A 32 -7.68 37.05 15.34
C SER A 32 -7.64 35.72 16.12
N SER A 33 -8.80 35.05 16.20
CA SER A 33 -8.97 33.60 16.42
C SER A 33 -8.43 32.76 15.23
N PRO A 34 -8.23 31.43 15.33
CA PRO A 34 -9.36 30.48 15.42
C PRO A 34 -9.21 29.28 16.40
N SER A 35 -10.35 28.96 17.04
CA SER A 35 -10.95 27.62 17.23
C SER A 35 -10.10 26.36 17.50
N SER A 36 -10.12 25.94 18.78
CA SER A 36 -10.55 24.60 19.27
C SER A 36 -9.95 23.28 18.73
N VAL A 37 -9.31 22.51 19.62
CA VAL A 37 -9.60 21.07 19.88
C VAL A 37 -9.40 20.77 21.38
N PRO A 38 -10.27 19.98 22.06
CA PRO A 38 -10.09 19.62 23.48
C PRO A 38 -10.00 18.10 23.77
N VAL A 39 -9.66 17.77 25.02
CA VAL A 39 -9.82 16.46 25.74
C VAL A 39 -8.81 15.33 25.45
N ASP A 40 -7.85 15.21 26.37
CA ASP A 40 -7.50 13.99 27.16
C ASP A 40 -8.04 12.62 26.66
N GLN A 41 -7.20 11.79 26.04
CA GLN A 41 -7.50 10.39 25.71
C GLN A 41 -6.30 9.44 25.89
N MET A 42 -5.89 9.18 27.13
CA MET A 42 -4.99 8.04 27.41
C MET A 42 -5.75 6.71 27.35
N SER A 43 -5.51 5.92 26.30
CA SER A 43 -6.18 4.63 26.07
C SER A 43 -5.33 3.45 26.57
N THR A 44 -5.82 2.70 27.57
CA THR A 44 -5.19 1.46 28.05
C THR A 44 -5.64 0.26 27.24
N VAL A 45 -4.69 -0.50 26.69
CA VAL A 45 -4.92 -1.77 25.97
C VAL A 45 -3.73 -2.72 26.29
N THR A 46 -3.93 -4.04 26.26
CA THR A 46 -2.89 -5.10 26.48
C THR A 46 -1.98 -5.28 25.25
N LEU A 47 -0.72 -5.75 25.34
CA LEU A 47 0.23 -5.79 24.18
C LEU A 47 0.62 -7.18 23.60
N ARG A 48 1.27 -7.16 22.41
CA ARG A 48 1.68 -8.12 21.33
C ARG A 48 2.53 -9.40 21.50
N PRO A 49 2.62 -10.21 22.58
CA PRO A 49 3.82 -11.72 22.24
C PRO A 49 3.37 -12.84 21.23
N SER A 50 3.87 -12.75 19.99
CA SER A 50 4.41 -13.92 19.26
C SER A 50 5.89 -14.02 19.56
N ILE A 51 6.46 -15.24 19.64
CA ILE A 51 7.84 -15.46 20.09
C ILE A 51 8.86 -14.71 19.21
N GLU A 52 8.66 -14.69 17.88
CA GLU A 52 9.56 -14.05 16.91
C GLU A 52 9.55 -12.51 16.96
N THR A 53 8.48 -11.89 17.48
CA THR A 53 8.32 -10.43 17.53
C THR A 53 8.50 -9.83 18.92
N GLN A 54 8.68 -10.68 19.95
CA GLN A 54 8.78 -10.28 21.34
C GLN A 54 9.96 -9.32 21.60
N ASP A 55 11.17 -9.66 21.14
CA ASP A 55 12.38 -8.88 21.45
C ASP A 55 12.35 -7.46 20.86
N ALA A 56 11.90 -7.34 19.60
CA ALA A 56 11.77 -6.05 18.92
C ALA A 56 10.70 -5.16 19.59
N LEU A 57 9.58 -5.76 20.01
CA LEU A 57 8.53 -5.05 20.74
C LEU A 57 9.02 -4.58 22.11
N MET A 58 9.73 -5.43 22.86
CA MET A 58 10.27 -5.09 24.18
C MET A 58 11.26 -3.92 24.11
N ALA A 59 12.16 -3.91 23.11
CA ALA A 59 13.10 -2.81 22.91
C ALA A 59 12.40 -1.47 22.64
N GLU A 60 11.34 -1.47 21.82
CA GLU A 60 10.59 -0.25 21.48
C GLU A 60 9.70 0.24 22.63
N VAL A 61 9.03 -0.66 23.36
CA VAL A 61 8.27 -0.32 24.58
C VAL A 61 9.19 0.33 25.62
N GLN A 62 10.38 -0.23 25.85
CA GLN A 62 11.34 0.31 26.81
C GLN A 62 11.91 1.67 26.37
N ARG A 63 12.10 1.89 25.06
CA ARG A 63 12.48 3.20 24.51
C ARG A 63 11.39 4.27 24.72
N LEU A 64 10.12 3.89 24.56
CA LEU A 64 8.98 4.81 24.70
C LEU A 64 8.60 5.09 26.17
N GLU A 65 8.84 4.14 27.08
CA GLU A 65 8.78 4.36 28.53
C GLU A 65 9.87 5.34 28.99
N GLN A 66 11.12 5.16 28.54
CA GLN A 66 12.23 6.09 28.83
C GLN A 66 12.01 7.50 28.26
N ALA A 67 11.24 7.64 27.19
CA ALA A 67 10.83 8.93 26.65
C ALA A 67 9.68 9.61 27.43
N GLY A 68 9.12 8.95 28.45
CA GLY A 68 7.93 9.42 29.19
C GLY A 68 6.63 9.33 28.39
N THR A 69 6.65 8.67 27.23
CA THR A 69 5.52 8.57 26.28
C THR A 69 4.56 7.45 26.65
N LEU A 70 5.04 6.42 27.36
CA LEU A 70 4.21 5.35 27.92
C LEU A 70 4.12 5.48 29.44
N SER A 71 2.99 5.05 29.99
CA SER A 71 2.73 5.00 31.43
C SER A 71 1.90 3.75 31.75
N ASN A 72 2.06 3.23 32.97
CA ASN A 72 1.30 2.09 33.48
C ASN A 72 1.52 0.77 32.69
N VAL A 73 2.76 0.52 32.25
CA VAL A 73 3.15 -0.73 31.57
C VAL A 73 3.07 -1.91 32.55
N SER A 74 2.32 -2.95 32.21
CA SER A 74 2.21 -4.17 33.00
C SER A 74 2.33 -5.40 32.10
N ILE A 75 3.40 -6.18 32.30
CA ILE A 75 3.70 -7.39 31.53
C ILE A 75 3.08 -8.58 32.25
N MET A 76 1.89 -8.99 31.81
CA MET A 76 1.23 -10.21 32.28
C MET A 76 1.75 -11.41 31.47
N GLU A 77 2.47 -12.31 32.12
CA GLU A 77 3.00 -13.54 31.50
C GLU A 77 1.86 -14.52 31.20
N SER A 78 1.24 -14.42 30.03
CA SER A 78 0.24 -15.36 29.53
C SER A 78 0.19 -15.38 28.01
N TYR A 79 0.34 -16.57 27.42
CA TYR A 79 0.19 -16.79 25.99
C TYR A 79 -1.30 -16.73 25.58
N PRO A 80 -1.67 -16.14 24.42
CA PRO A 80 -0.83 -15.40 23.47
C PRO A 80 -0.69 -13.92 23.83
N VAL A 81 0.39 -13.30 23.39
CA VAL A 81 0.80 -11.91 23.76
C VAL A 81 0.00 -11.10 22.68
N GLN A 82 -0.96 -10.24 23.09
CA GLN A 82 -2.15 -9.73 22.35
C GLN A 82 -2.38 -8.19 22.44
N ILE A 83 -2.68 -7.50 21.32
CA ILE A 83 -2.15 -6.17 20.88
C ILE A 83 -2.74 -4.82 21.39
N ALA A 84 -1.83 -3.83 21.61
CA ALA A 84 -2.10 -2.42 21.93
C ALA A 84 -1.12 -1.45 21.26
N LEU A 85 -1.67 -0.35 20.73
CA LEU A 85 -0.96 0.89 20.39
C LEU A 85 -2.00 1.97 20.03
N THR A 86 -1.67 3.24 20.28
CA THR A 86 -2.47 4.40 19.87
C THR A 86 -1.60 5.30 19.00
N GLY A 87 -2.13 5.78 17.87
CA GLY A 87 -1.37 6.61 16.93
C GLY A 87 -2.23 7.05 15.74
N PRO A 88 -1.62 7.73 14.74
CA PRO A 88 -2.32 8.17 13.53
C PRO A 88 -3.01 7.00 12.81
N ALA A 89 -4.21 7.25 12.29
CA ALA A 89 -5.08 6.20 11.75
C ALA A 89 -4.44 5.41 10.60
N ASP A 90 -3.67 6.08 9.73
CA ASP A 90 -2.90 5.47 8.65
C ASP A 90 -1.81 4.51 9.16
N VAL A 91 -1.15 4.85 10.26
CA VAL A 91 -0.12 4.01 10.90
C VAL A 91 -0.78 2.80 11.57
N VAL A 92 -1.89 3.00 12.28
CA VAL A 92 -2.64 1.91 12.91
C VAL A 92 -3.20 0.94 11.86
N GLN A 93 -3.79 1.45 10.77
CA GLN A 93 -4.31 0.64 9.66
C GLN A 93 -3.19 -0.24 9.05
N ARG A 94 -2.01 0.35 8.80
CA ARG A 94 -0.83 -0.38 8.28
C ARG A 94 -0.37 -1.48 9.24
N LEU A 95 -0.34 -1.20 10.54
CA LEU A 95 0.07 -2.18 11.57
C LEU A 95 -0.94 -3.33 11.71
N GLN A 96 -2.24 -3.05 11.59
CA GLN A 96 -3.30 -4.08 11.55
C GLN A 96 -3.17 -4.96 10.30
N VAL A 97 -2.94 -4.37 9.12
CA VAL A 97 -2.76 -5.10 7.85
C VAL A 97 -1.52 -6.00 7.88
N MET A 98 -0.41 -5.51 8.46
CA MET A 98 0.79 -6.33 8.68
C MET A 98 0.54 -7.46 9.70
N ALA A 99 -0.17 -7.20 10.80
CA ALA A 99 -0.52 -8.23 11.78
C ALA A 99 -1.51 -9.29 11.24
N ALA A 100 -2.28 -8.95 10.20
CA ALA A 100 -3.16 -9.86 9.48
C ALA A 100 -2.45 -10.66 8.35
N GLY A 101 -1.14 -10.48 8.14
CA GLY A 101 -0.37 -11.16 7.10
C GLY A 101 -0.67 -10.74 5.66
N SER A 102 -1.53 -9.74 5.45
CA SER A 102 -2.00 -9.31 4.13
C SER A 102 -1.07 -8.23 3.56
N SER A 103 0.09 -8.63 3.04
CA SER A 103 1.11 -7.72 2.48
C SER A 103 0.69 -7.06 1.15
N ASN A 104 -0.29 -6.16 1.21
CA ASN A 104 -0.85 -5.47 0.05
C ASN A 104 -0.84 -3.95 0.25
N THR A 105 0.37 -3.38 0.36
CA THR A 105 0.63 -1.95 0.63
C THR A 105 0.30 -1.02 -0.56
N GLY A 106 -0.20 -1.56 -1.68
CA GLY A 106 -0.70 -0.79 -2.81
C GLY A 106 -2.23 -0.82 -2.90
N SER A 107 -2.84 0.31 -3.26
CA SER A 107 -4.26 0.37 -3.59
C SER A 107 -4.53 -0.45 -4.85
N SER A 108 -5.47 -1.39 -4.80
CA SER A 108 -5.84 -2.19 -5.98
C SER A 108 -6.58 -1.30 -6.99
N VAL A 109 -6.05 -1.20 -8.21
CA VAL A 109 -6.65 -0.42 -9.30
C VAL A 109 -7.57 -1.34 -10.10
N SER A 110 -8.80 -0.88 -10.34
CA SER A 110 -9.77 -1.61 -11.18
C SER A 110 -9.45 -1.40 -12.66
N PHE A 111 -9.64 -2.45 -13.46
CA PHE A 111 -9.34 -2.42 -14.90
C PHE A 111 -10.40 -3.16 -15.72
N GLU A 112 -10.56 -2.74 -16.97
CA GLU A 112 -11.50 -3.31 -17.93
C GLU A 112 -10.75 -3.80 -19.18
N SER A 113 -11.08 -5.00 -19.66
CA SER A 113 -10.43 -5.59 -20.84
C SER A 113 -10.95 -4.95 -22.12
N LEU A 114 -10.07 -4.28 -22.87
CA LEU A 114 -10.37 -3.70 -24.19
C LEU A 114 -10.14 -4.70 -25.33
N SER A 115 -9.16 -5.60 -25.17
CA SER A 115 -8.86 -6.65 -26.14
C SER A 115 -8.04 -7.77 -25.50
N ASN A 116 -8.49 -9.01 -25.63
CA ASN A 116 -7.80 -10.20 -25.12
C ASN A 116 -7.74 -11.25 -26.23
N ARG A 117 -6.89 -11.02 -27.24
CA ARG A 117 -6.84 -11.78 -28.50
C ARG A 117 -5.42 -11.82 -29.10
N ASN A 118 -5.25 -12.59 -30.18
CA ASN A 118 -4.00 -12.58 -30.93
C ASN A 118 -3.80 -11.23 -31.65
N SER A 119 -2.61 -10.67 -31.47
CA SER A 119 -2.14 -9.42 -32.07
C SER A 119 -1.57 -9.62 -33.47
N ARG A 120 -1.61 -8.58 -34.30
CA ARG A 120 -0.79 -8.48 -35.53
C ARG A 120 0.67 -8.12 -35.21
N ARG A 121 0.95 -7.53 -34.05
CA ARG A 121 2.32 -7.28 -33.54
C ARG A 121 2.93 -8.59 -33.00
N MET A 122 3.90 -9.15 -33.73
CA MET A 122 4.62 -10.38 -33.37
C MET A 122 5.75 -10.17 -32.33
N SER A 123 6.16 -8.93 -32.07
CA SER A 123 7.15 -8.63 -31.02
C SER A 123 6.54 -8.73 -29.63
N ALA A 124 7.24 -9.37 -28.69
CA ALA A 124 6.91 -9.30 -27.27
C ALA A 124 7.20 -7.90 -26.70
N GLY A 125 6.45 -7.49 -25.67
CA GLY A 125 6.66 -6.20 -25.02
C GLY A 125 5.49 -5.76 -24.14
N THR A 126 5.69 -4.66 -23.42
CA THR A 126 4.69 -4.05 -22.54
C THR A 126 4.64 -2.55 -22.80
N GLU A 127 3.45 -1.98 -22.94
CA GLU A 127 3.27 -0.59 -23.37
C GLU A 127 2.24 0.13 -22.49
N VAL A 128 2.49 1.41 -22.23
CA VAL A 128 1.62 2.32 -21.49
C VAL A 128 1.19 3.42 -22.45
N VAL A 129 -0.11 3.62 -22.58
CA VAL A 129 -0.69 4.58 -23.52
C VAL A 129 -1.55 5.57 -22.75
N GLN A 130 -1.18 6.85 -22.88
CA GLN A 130 -1.77 7.99 -22.15
C GLN A 130 -2.28 9.09 -23.11
N SER A 131 -2.38 8.80 -24.41
CA SER A 131 -2.90 9.73 -25.41
C SER A 131 -3.67 9.00 -26.52
N ALA A 132 -4.63 9.70 -27.14
CA ALA A 132 -5.45 9.14 -28.22
C ALA A 132 -4.64 8.80 -29.48
N GLU A 133 -3.57 9.54 -29.77
CA GLU A 133 -2.67 9.30 -30.91
C GLU A 133 -1.85 8.00 -30.72
N ALA A 134 -1.27 7.82 -29.52
CA ALA A 134 -0.61 6.58 -29.17
C ALA A 134 -1.60 5.41 -29.13
N TRP A 135 -2.85 5.65 -28.71
CA TRP A 135 -3.90 4.63 -28.71
C TRP A 135 -4.29 4.19 -30.12
N ALA A 136 -4.53 5.12 -31.05
CA ALA A 136 -4.83 4.81 -32.46
C ALA A 136 -3.67 4.06 -33.14
N THR A 137 -2.44 4.48 -32.85
CA THR A 137 -1.22 3.81 -33.34
C THR A 137 -1.13 2.37 -32.82
N LEU A 138 -1.29 2.17 -31.51
CA LEU A 138 -1.24 0.86 -30.88
C LEU A 138 -2.39 -0.04 -31.32
N TRP A 139 -3.62 0.48 -31.42
CA TRP A 139 -4.78 -0.28 -31.87
C TRP A 139 -4.64 -0.73 -33.32
N SER A 140 -4.19 0.16 -34.22
CA SER A 140 -3.92 -0.20 -35.61
C SER A 140 -2.81 -1.26 -35.73
N ALA A 141 -1.75 -1.17 -34.92
CA ALA A 141 -0.68 -2.18 -34.88
C ALA A 141 -1.10 -3.52 -34.21
N HIS A 142 -2.03 -3.48 -33.25
CA HIS A 142 -2.54 -4.66 -32.56
C HIS A 142 -3.60 -5.39 -33.39
N ASN A 143 -4.60 -4.65 -33.88
CA ASN A 143 -5.85 -5.19 -34.41
C ASN A 143 -6.04 -4.92 -35.91
N GLY A 144 -5.47 -3.84 -36.43
CA GLY A 144 -5.59 -3.39 -37.81
C GLY A 144 -6.46 -2.13 -37.94
N SER A 145 -6.16 -1.30 -38.94
CA SER A 145 -6.87 -0.03 -39.22
C SER A 145 -8.33 -0.17 -39.66
N SER A 146 -8.84 -1.39 -39.82
CA SER A 146 -10.23 -1.71 -40.18
C SER A 146 -11.12 -2.05 -38.98
N GLU A 147 -10.55 -2.15 -37.78
CA GLU A 147 -11.25 -2.60 -36.58
C GLU A 147 -11.68 -1.40 -35.74
N GLU A 148 -12.96 -1.35 -35.36
CA GLU A 148 -13.51 -0.30 -34.50
C GLU A 148 -12.72 -0.17 -33.20
N GLN A 149 -12.31 1.05 -32.85
CA GLN A 149 -11.42 1.33 -31.73
C GLN A 149 -12.22 1.71 -30.48
N PRO A 150 -12.03 1.02 -29.34
CA PRO A 150 -12.69 1.38 -28.09
C PRO A 150 -12.38 2.82 -27.66
N GLU A 151 -13.42 3.58 -27.33
CA GLU A 151 -13.29 4.92 -26.75
C GLU A 151 -12.60 4.85 -25.38
N VAL A 152 -11.66 5.77 -25.15
CA VAL A 152 -10.91 5.89 -23.88
C VAL A 152 -10.71 7.37 -23.59
N ASP A 153 -11.10 7.81 -22.40
CA ASP A 153 -10.95 9.20 -21.96
C ASP A 153 -9.57 9.42 -21.31
N PHE A 154 -8.58 9.80 -22.12
CA PHE A 154 -7.21 10.05 -21.65
C PHE A 154 -7.03 11.27 -20.72
N SER A 155 -8.11 11.99 -20.36
CA SER A 155 -8.06 12.94 -19.24
C SER A 155 -8.10 12.25 -17.87
N ARG A 156 -8.61 11.01 -17.81
CA ARG A 156 -8.85 10.22 -16.58
C ARG A 156 -8.39 8.77 -16.64
N GLN A 157 -8.22 8.23 -17.84
CA GLN A 157 -7.93 6.83 -18.10
C GLN A 157 -6.53 6.66 -18.70
N SER A 158 -5.99 5.46 -18.58
CA SER A 158 -4.78 5.04 -19.30
C SER A 158 -4.95 3.61 -19.78
N VAL A 159 -4.34 3.28 -20.93
CA VAL A 159 -4.35 1.92 -21.48
C VAL A 159 -3.02 1.25 -21.17
N LEU A 160 -3.10 0.00 -20.74
CA LEU A 160 -1.97 -0.87 -20.44
C LEU A 160 -2.05 -2.09 -21.34
N ALA A 161 -0.96 -2.39 -22.03
CA ALA A 161 -0.89 -3.46 -23.02
C ALA A 161 0.27 -4.42 -22.71
N VAL A 162 0.00 -5.71 -22.75
CA VAL A 162 1.02 -6.78 -22.70
C VAL A 162 0.92 -7.65 -23.94
N PHE A 163 2.06 -7.85 -24.60
CA PHE A 163 2.21 -8.66 -25.80
C PHE A 163 3.17 -9.81 -25.50
N ALA A 164 2.70 -11.05 -25.67
CA ALA A 164 3.50 -12.25 -25.43
C ALA A 164 4.56 -12.50 -26.52
N GLY A 165 4.46 -11.78 -27.63
CA GLY A 165 5.21 -12.00 -28.85
C GLY A 165 4.83 -13.30 -29.55
N GLU A 166 5.57 -13.61 -30.61
CA GLU A 166 5.40 -14.82 -31.41
C GLU A 166 5.51 -16.10 -30.55
N LYS A 167 4.51 -16.97 -30.68
CA LYS A 167 4.44 -18.31 -30.09
C LYS A 167 4.25 -19.34 -31.21
N PRO A 168 4.93 -20.51 -31.14
CA PRO A 168 4.99 -21.46 -32.26
C PRO A 168 3.67 -22.20 -32.55
N THR A 169 2.75 -22.25 -31.58
CA THR A 169 1.46 -22.94 -31.69
C THR A 169 0.33 -22.08 -31.13
N GLY A 170 -0.91 -22.55 -31.30
CA GLY A 170 -2.02 -22.15 -30.44
C GLY A 170 -1.86 -22.66 -29.00
N GLY A 171 -2.82 -22.33 -28.14
CA GLY A 171 -2.87 -22.75 -26.73
C GLY A 171 -2.07 -21.87 -25.75
N TYR A 172 -1.19 -21.00 -26.26
CA TYR A 172 -0.57 -19.95 -25.45
C TYR A 172 -1.56 -18.81 -25.15
N SER A 173 -1.43 -18.19 -23.98
CA SER A 173 -2.15 -16.95 -23.64
C SER A 173 -1.33 -16.04 -22.73
N ILE A 174 -1.71 -14.76 -22.69
CA ILE A 174 -1.17 -13.75 -21.77
C ILE A 174 -2.34 -12.98 -21.16
N ARG A 175 -2.25 -12.62 -19.88
CA ARG A 175 -3.31 -11.92 -19.15
C ARG A 175 -2.75 -11.07 -18.03
N ILE A 176 -2.94 -9.75 -18.11
CA ILE A 176 -2.93 -8.86 -16.93
C ILE A 176 -3.91 -9.41 -15.88
N THR A 177 -3.41 -9.71 -14.70
CA THR A 177 -4.11 -10.39 -13.58
C THR A 177 -4.46 -9.45 -12.44
N GLY A 178 -3.71 -8.37 -12.26
CA GLY A 178 -3.91 -7.41 -11.16
C GLY A 178 -3.09 -6.15 -11.37
N ILE A 179 -3.57 -5.02 -10.86
CA ILE A 179 -2.87 -3.73 -10.93
C ILE A 179 -2.91 -3.08 -9.55
N GLN A 180 -1.78 -2.58 -9.08
CA GLN A 180 -1.67 -1.88 -7.80
C GLN A 180 -0.96 -0.54 -7.93
N GLN A 181 -1.49 0.48 -7.26
CA GLN A 181 -0.86 1.79 -7.12
C GLN A 181 -0.10 1.84 -5.80
N GLN A 182 1.22 1.97 -5.90
CA GLN A 182 2.16 2.08 -4.77
C GLN A 182 2.73 3.49 -4.77
N GLY A 183 2.00 4.43 -4.12
CA GLY A 183 2.29 5.86 -4.20
C GLY A 183 2.13 6.36 -5.65
N ARG A 184 3.21 6.85 -6.24
CA ARG A 184 3.25 7.34 -7.64
C ARG A 184 3.75 6.30 -8.65
N SER A 185 3.79 5.02 -8.27
CA SER A 185 4.18 3.92 -9.16
C SER A 185 3.02 2.94 -9.36
N LEU A 186 2.80 2.49 -10.59
CA LEU A 186 1.91 1.38 -10.89
C LEU A 186 2.70 0.06 -11.01
N VAL A 187 2.16 -0.99 -10.41
CA VAL A 187 2.64 -2.37 -10.51
C VAL A 187 1.57 -3.18 -11.24
N VAL A 188 1.86 -3.53 -12.49
CA VAL A 188 0.97 -4.30 -13.38
C VAL A 188 1.40 -5.75 -13.37
N SER A 189 0.66 -6.58 -12.65
CA SER A 189 0.86 -8.04 -12.64
C SER A 189 0.23 -8.65 -13.88
N TYR A 190 0.96 -9.53 -14.57
CA TYR A 190 0.44 -10.33 -15.67
C TYR A 190 0.99 -11.75 -15.63
N SER A 191 0.24 -12.70 -16.16
CA SER A 191 0.65 -14.10 -16.34
C SER A 191 0.77 -14.44 -17.83
N GLU A 192 1.67 -15.36 -18.15
CA GLU A 192 1.67 -16.08 -19.43
C GLU A 192 1.45 -17.56 -19.15
N ALA A 193 0.52 -18.17 -19.87
CA ALA A 193 0.26 -19.60 -19.80
C ALA A 193 0.68 -20.25 -21.12
N SER A 194 1.50 -21.30 -21.04
CA SER A 194 1.79 -22.21 -22.14
C SER A 194 0.77 -23.36 -22.18
N PRO A 195 0.56 -24.00 -23.34
CA PRO A 195 -0.10 -25.30 -23.37
C PRO A 195 0.68 -26.34 -22.54
N GLY A 196 -0.03 -27.32 -21.97
CA GLY A 196 0.58 -28.47 -21.31
C GLY A 196 1.29 -29.41 -22.31
N PRO A 197 2.19 -30.30 -21.84
CA PRO A 197 2.99 -31.16 -22.73
C PRO A 197 2.15 -32.06 -23.64
N ASP A 198 1.04 -32.60 -23.12
CA ASP A 198 0.12 -33.48 -23.86
C ASP A 198 -1.09 -32.73 -24.46
N ALA A 199 -1.07 -31.39 -24.48
CA ALA A 199 -2.20 -30.60 -24.96
C ALA A 199 -2.30 -30.62 -26.49
N MET A 200 -3.46 -31.01 -27.03
CA MET A 200 -3.74 -30.96 -28.46
C MET A 200 -3.87 -29.50 -28.93
N VAL A 201 -2.80 -28.96 -29.51
CA VAL A 201 -2.72 -27.57 -30.01
C VAL A 201 -2.61 -27.48 -31.52
N THR A 202 -3.11 -26.37 -32.07
CA THR A 202 -2.95 -26.03 -33.49
C THR A 202 -1.51 -25.64 -33.79
N GLN A 203 -0.92 -26.26 -34.82
CA GLN A 203 0.43 -25.96 -35.31
C GLN A 203 0.42 -24.71 -36.21
N VAL A 204 0.10 -23.57 -35.60
CA VAL A 204 -0.03 -22.26 -36.25
C VAL A 204 0.62 -21.21 -35.34
N ILE A 205 1.44 -20.33 -35.92
CA ILE A 205 2.07 -19.22 -35.21
C ILE A 205 0.98 -18.27 -34.67
N THR A 206 1.09 -17.88 -33.40
CA THR A 206 0.20 -16.92 -32.74
C THR A 206 0.98 -15.83 -32.02
N ALA A 207 0.33 -14.73 -31.65
CA ALA A 207 0.93 -13.69 -30.82
C ALA A 207 -0.08 -13.15 -29.80
N PRO A 208 -0.33 -13.86 -28.68
CA PRO A 208 -1.31 -13.44 -27.67
C PRO A 208 -1.03 -12.05 -27.10
N ALA A 209 -2.08 -11.26 -26.89
CA ALA A 209 -2.01 -9.96 -26.21
C ALA A 209 -3.23 -9.71 -25.32
N HIS A 210 -3.02 -8.98 -24.22
CA HIS A 210 -4.10 -8.46 -23.37
C HIS A 210 -3.90 -6.95 -23.17
N LEU A 211 -4.93 -6.18 -23.53
CA LEU A 211 -4.98 -4.73 -23.41
C LEU A 211 -6.15 -4.37 -22.50
N VAL A 212 -5.90 -3.50 -21.52
CA VAL A 212 -6.89 -3.05 -20.53
C VAL A 212 -6.88 -1.53 -20.43
N ARG A 213 -8.03 -0.91 -20.12
CA ARG A 213 -8.06 0.44 -19.55
C ARG A 213 -8.09 0.38 -18.04
N ILE A 214 -7.44 1.34 -17.40
CA ILE A 214 -7.58 1.65 -15.98
C ILE A 214 -8.21 3.03 -15.81
N ASP A 215 -9.17 3.12 -14.89
CA ASP A 215 -9.59 4.39 -14.31
C ASP A 215 -8.60 4.73 -13.19
N LEU A 216 -7.98 5.90 -13.29
CA LEU A 216 -7.16 6.47 -12.22
C LEU A 216 -7.91 7.67 -11.61
N SER A 217 -7.39 8.18 -10.50
CA SER A 217 -8.04 9.15 -9.60
C SER A 217 -8.11 10.58 -10.15
N GLN A 218 -8.78 10.74 -11.30
CA GLN A 218 -9.25 12.01 -11.87
C GLN A 218 -8.16 13.00 -12.35
N GLN A 219 -6.86 12.71 -12.23
CA GLN A 219 -5.82 13.61 -12.78
C GLN A 219 -4.68 12.91 -13.52
N GLN A 220 -4.44 13.40 -14.74
CA GLN A 220 -3.28 13.09 -15.56
C GLN A 220 -2.00 13.44 -14.79
N GLY A 221 -1.27 12.42 -14.33
CA GLY A 221 -0.17 12.57 -13.36
C GLY A 221 -0.34 11.75 -12.07
N ASP A 222 -1.34 10.89 -11.94
CA ASP A 222 -1.51 9.94 -10.82
C ASP A 222 -0.33 8.96 -10.61
N PHE A 223 0.53 8.78 -11.62
CA PHE A 223 1.76 7.97 -11.54
C PHE A 223 2.89 8.54 -12.42
N ASP A 224 4.13 8.35 -11.99
CA ASP A 224 5.37 8.71 -12.73
C ASP A 224 6.01 7.50 -13.42
N THR A 225 5.66 6.28 -13.03
CA THR A 225 6.31 5.05 -13.48
C THR A 225 5.34 3.87 -13.48
N VAL A 226 5.45 3.00 -14.48
CA VAL A 226 4.76 1.71 -14.53
C VAL A 226 5.80 0.59 -14.58
N SER A 227 5.63 -0.40 -13.72
CA SER A 227 6.41 -1.64 -13.73
C SER A 227 5.49 -2.81 -14.10
N PHE A 228 5.90 -3.59 -15.10
CA PHE A 228 5.18 -4.79 -15.51
C PHE A 228 5.88 -6.02 -14.92
N GLN A 229 5.19 -6.74 -14.05
CA GLN A 229 5.71 -7.92 -13.35
C GLN A 229 5.05 -9.17 -13.90
N ARG A 230 5.83 -10.07 -14.51
CA ARG A 230 5.33 -11.40 -14.86
C ARG A 230 5.21 -12.22 -13.57
N GLN A 231 4.00 -12.64 -13.24
CA GLN A 231 3.76 -13.63 -12.20
C GLN A 231 4.16 -15.01 -12.73
N THR A 232 5.15 -15.61 -12.07
CA THR A 232 5.44 -17.04 -12.20
C THR A 232 4.48 -17.81 -11.29
N ASN A 233 3.93 -18.92 -11.79
CA ASN A 233 3.07 -19.86 -11.08
C ASN A 233 3.72 -21.25 -11.06
#